data_AF-A0A1Y0HJR1-F1
#
_entry.id   AF-A0A1Y0HJR1-F1
#
_cell.length_a   1.000
_cell.length_b   1.000
_cell.length_c   1.000
_cell.angle_alpha   90.00
_cell.angle_beta   90.00
_cell.angle_gamma   90.00
#
_symmetry.space_group_name_H-M   'P 1'
#
loop_
_entity.id
_entity.type
_entity.pdbx_description
1 polymer ?
#
loop_
_entity_poly.entity_id
_entity_poly.type
_entity_poly.pdbx_seq_one_letter_code
_entity_poly.pdbx_strand_id
1 'polypeptide(L)'
;MIKSNIFLFTIMFIVSGCYMGPSTYEIFKKNMDLQIGRGLYPGMSDRKKVYDEEYDIYPAEYPKGCSWGYLVKKNDEKKTIVGWKIISGEDYCKEQQAYALIQ
;
A
#
# COMPACT_ATOMS: atom_id res chain seq x y z
N MET A 1 23.44 -10.75 -40.84
CA MET A 1 23.78 -10.25 -39.49
C MET A 1 22.66 -9.32 -39.04
N ILE A 2 21.59 -9.86 -38.45
CA ILE A 2 20.53 -9.09 -37.78
C ILE A 2 20.48 -9.67 -36.38
N LYS A 3 21.23 -9.05 -35.47
CA LYS A 3 21.34 -9.46 -34.07
C LYS A 3 20.04 -9.07 -33.36
N SER A 4 19.41 -10.08 -32.77
CA SER A 4 18.84 -10.03 -31.42
C SER A 4 18.17 -8.71 -31.02
N ASN A 5 16.91 -8.50 -31.40
CA ASN A 5 16.10 -7.39 -30.86
C ASN A 5 14.62 -7.75 -30.62
N ILE A 6 14.26 -9.03 -30.68
CA ILE A 6 12.86 -9.50 -30.49
C ILE A 6 12.61 -9.97 -29.05
N PHE A 7 13.66 -10.20 -28.25
CA PHE A 7 13.52 -10.73 -26.89
C PHE A 7 13.09 -9.68 -25.84
N LEU A 8 13.18 -8.39 -26.15
CA LEU A 8 12.88 -7.32 -25.18
C LEU A 8 11.38 -7.04 -25.02
N PHE A 9 10.56 -7.31 -26.04
CA PHE A 9 9.12 -7.01 -26.00
C PHE A 9 8.31 -8.03 -25.18
N THR A 10 8.76 -9.27 -25.11
CA THR A 10 8.03 -10.34 -24.40
C THR A 10 8.12 -10.21 -22.88
N ILE A 11 9.17 -9.57 -22.35
CA ILE A 11 9.38 -9.40 -20.90
C ILE A 11 8.52 -8.25 -20.34
N MET A 12 8.15 -7.26 -21.16
CA MET A 12 7.35 -6.12 -20.73
C MET A 12 5.91 -6.50 -20.34
N PHE A 13 5.39 -7.60 -20.90
CA PHE A 13 4.06 -8.12 -20.58
C PHE A 13 3.99 -8.93 -19.27
N ILE A 14 5.13 -9.32 -18.69
CA ILE A 14 5.17 -10.20 -17.51
C ILE A 14 5.10 -9.41 -16.20
N VAL A 15 5.33 -8.09 -16.23
CA VAL A 15 5.43 -7.25 -15.01
C VAL A 15 4.13 -6.52 -14.66
N SER A 16 3.10 -6.56 -15.51
CA SER A 16 1.77 -6.09 -15.13
C SER A 16 1.05 -7.19 -14.37
N GLY A 17 1.06 -7.13 -13.04
CA GLY A 17 0.22 -8.00 -12.21
C GLY A 17 -1.23 -7.97 -12.71
N CYS A 18 -1.85 -9.14 -12.86
CA CYS A 18 -3.24 -9.22 -13.27
C CYS A 18 -4.11 -8.88 -12.06
N TYR A 19 -4.82 -7.76 -12.16
CA TYR A 19 -5.90 -7.42 -11.23
C TYR A 19 -7.11 -8.25 -11.62
N MET A 20 -7.52 -9.17 -10.74
CA MET A 20 -8.69 -10.04 -10.96
C MET A 20 -9.63 -9.95 -9.76
N GLY A 21 -10.93 -9.87 -10.05
CA GLY A 21 -12.00 -9.84 -9.05
C GLY A 21 -12.56 -8.45 -8.74
N PRO A 22 -13.61 -8.39 -7.90
CA PRO A 22 -14.27 -7.14 -7.54
C PRO A 22 -13.37 -6.26 -6.67
N SER A 23 -13.46 -4.94 -6.85
CA SER A 23 -12.84 -3.98 -5.93
C SER A 23 -13.67 -3.89 -4.65
N THR A 24 -13.09 -4.26 -3.50
CA THR A 24 -13.83 -4.32 -2.22
C THR A 24 -13.05 -3.76 -1.06
N TYR A 25 -13.78 -3.33 -0.02
CA TYR A 25 -13.20 -2.85 1.23
C TYR A 25 -12.46 -3.95 1.98
N GLU A 26 -12.98 -5.18 1.96
CA GLU A 26 -12.34 -6.31 2.65
C GLU A 26 -10.95 -6.64 2.10
N ILE A 27 -10.74 -6.46 0.80
CA ILE A 27 -9.40 -6.62 0.20
C ILE A 27 -8.47 -5.51 0.67
N PHE A 28 -8.93 -4.26 0.66
CA PHE A 28 -8.16 -3.12 1.18
C PHE A 28 -7.79 -3.34 2.65
N LYS A 29 -8.77 -3.67 3.50
CA LYS A 29 -8.59 -3.96 4.92
C LYS A 29 -7.54 -5.05 5.13
N LYS A 30 -7.66 -6.17 4.40
CA LYS A 30 -6.69 -7.27 4.45
C LYS A 30 -5.28 -6.82 4.06
N ASN A 31 -5.13 -6.03 3.01
CA ASN A 31 -3.83 -5.52 2.57
C ASN A 31 -3.18 -4.59 3.61
N MET A 32 -3.99 -3.77 4.27
CA MET A 32 -3.56 -2.89 5.35
C MET A 32 -3.14 -3.68 6.61
N ASP A 33 -3.92 -4.69 7.00
CA ASP A 33 -3.61 -5.56 8.14
C ASP A 33 -2.28 -6.31 7.95
N LEU A 34 -1.94 -6.69 6.70
CA LEU A 34 -0.65 -7.32 6.37
C LEU A 34 0.57 -6.42 6.59
N GLN A 35 0.39 -5.11 6.77
CA GLN A 35 1.48 -4.17 7.06
C GLN A 35 1.73 -4.00 8.56
N ILE A 36 0.82 -4.45 9.42
CA ILE A 36 1.02 -4.38 10.87
C ILE A 36 2.25 -5.22 11.26
N GLY A 37 3.13 -4.64 12.07
CA GLY A 37 4.41 -5.21 12.48
C GLY A 37 5.57 -4.95 11.52
N ARG A 38 5.32 -4.37 10.33
CA ARG A 38 6.38 -3.91 9.41
C ARG A 38 6.86 -2.51 9.77
N GLY A 39 8.05 -2.14 9.29
CA GLY A 39 8.54 -0.77 9.38
C GLY A 39 7.81 0.16 8.41
N LEU A 40 7.58 1.40 8.83
CA LEU A 40 7.00 2.44 7.99
C LEU A 40 7.86 2.67 6.73
N TYR A 41 7.22 2.78 5.58
CA TYR A 41 7.90 3.10 4.32
C TYR A 41 8.66 4.44 4.43
N PRO A 42 9.94 4.52 4.02
CA PRO A 42 10.74 5.74 4.15
C PRO A 42 10.07 6.98 3.55
N GLY A 43 9.42 6.83 2.39
CA GLY A 43 8.72 7.91 1.67
C GLY A 43 7.42 8.41 2.30
N MET A 44 7.03 7.89 3.47
CA MET A 44 5.91 8.42 4.26
C MET A 44 6.37 9.26 5.46
N SER A 45 7.67 9.24 5.80
CA SER A 45 8.17 9.82 7.05
C SER A 45 7.93 11.32 7.20
N ASP A 46 7.88 12.06 6.09
CA ASP A 46 7.64 13.49 6.00
C ASP A 46 6.17 13.87 6.24
N ARG A 47 5.25 12.91 6.20
CA ARG A 47 3.80 13.15 6.30
C ARG A 47 3.27 13.07 7.72
N LYS A 48 4.14 12.84 8.71
CA LYS A 48 3.79 12.64 10.13
C LYS A 48 2.79 13.69 10.62
N LYS A 49 1.73 13.23 11.29
CA LYS A 49 0.81 14.05 12.08
C LYS A 49 0.61 13.42 13.46
N VAL A 50 0.38 14.25 14.46
CA VAL A 50 -0.01 13.77 15.79
C VAL A 50 -1.42 13.20 15.70
N TYR A 51 -1.62 11.97 16.18
CA TYR A 51 -2.93 11.33 16.21
C TYR A 51 -3.57 11.45 17.60
N ASP A 52 -2.87 10.94 18.62
CA ASP A 52 -3.26 11.06 20.02
C ASP A 52 -2.01 11.23 20.89
N GLU A 53 -2.08 10.95 22.19
CA GLU A 53 -0.95 11.07 23.11
C GLU A 53 0.17 10.05 22.85
N GLU A 54 -0.17 8.83 22.43
CA GLU A 54 0.75 7.69 22.29
C GLU A 54 1.25 7.49 20.85
N TYR A 55 0.41 7.84 19.86
CA TYR A 55 0.61 7.50 18.46
C TYR A 55 0.69 8.74 17.56
N ASP A 56 1.53 8.61 16.54
CA ASP A 56 1.51 9.43 15.33
C ASP A 56 0.73 8.69 14.23
N ILE A 57 0.11 9.45 13.33
CA ILE A 57 -0.49 8.94 12.09
C ILE A 57 0.30 9.44 10.87
N TYR A 58 0.52 8.54 9.93
CA TYR A 58 1.21 8.79 8.66
C TYR A 58 0.21 8.64 7.52
N PRO A 59 -0.42 9.74 7.07
CA PRO A 59 -1.51 9.73 6.10
C PRO A 59 -1.03 9.47 4.66
N ALA A 60 -1.90 8.83 3.90
CA ALA A 60 -1.82 8.65 2.46
C ALA A 60 -3.22 8.79 1.84
N GLU A 61 -3.26 8.98 0.53
CA GLU A 61 -4.48 8.91 -0.25
C GLU A 61 -4.27 7.91 -1.38
N TYR A 62 -4.92 6.76 -1.26
CA TYR A 62 -4.99 5.71 -2.28
C TYR A 62 -5.98 4.63 -1.82
N PRO A 63 -6.90 4.15 -2.67
CA PRO A 63 -7.26 4.66 -3.99
C PRO A 63 -7.74 6.12 -3.94
N LYS A 64 -7.86 6.79 -5.10
CA LYS A 64 -8.29 8.21 -5.15
C LYS A 64 -9.60 8.39 -4.39
N GLY A 65 -9.63 9.36 -3.48
CA GLY A 65 -10.78 9.62 -2.61
C GLY A 65 -10.82 8.80 -1.31
N CYS A 66 -9.95 7.79 -1.14
CA CYS A 66 -9.75 7.10 0.14
C CYS A 66 -8.53 7.68 0.86
N SER A 67 -8.76 8.39 1.96
CA SER A 67 -7.69 8.85 2.84
C SER A 67 -7.57 7.95 4.06
N TRP A 68 -6.38 7.42 4.30
CA TRP A 68 -6.06 6.54 5.42
C TRP A 68 -4.69 6.88 5.98
N GLY A 69 -4.30 6.33 7.12
CA GLY A 69 -2.94 6.47 7.62
C GLY A 69 -2.49 5.32 8.51
N TYR A 70 -1.18 5.06 8.52
CA TYR A 70 -0.56 4.11 9.46
C TYR A 70 -0.37 4.76 10.82
N LEU A 71 -0.61 3.99 11.88
CA LEU A 71 -0.35 4.36 13.26
C LEU A 71 1.02 3.82 13.69
N VAL A 72 1.82 4.66 14.32
CA VAL A 72 3.16 4.35 14.83
C VAL A 72 3.32 5.03 16.18
N LYS A 73 3.96 4.37 17.16
CA LYS A 73 4.24 4.99 18.47
C LYS A 73 5.23 6.15 18.31
N LYS A 74 4.98 7.27 18.99
CA LYS A 74 5.77 8.52 18.83
C LYS A 74 7.28 8.39 19.01
N ASN A 75 7.73 7.44 19.84
CA ASN A 75 9.13 7.22 20.19
C ASN A 75 9.67 5.89 19.67
N ASP A 76 8.99 5.23 18.72
CA ASP A 76 9.52 4.04 18.09
C ASP A 76 10.50 4.42 16.99
N GLU A 77 11.80 4.29 17.28
CA GLU A 77 12.89 4.54 16.32
C GLU A 77 12.78 3.67 15.06
N LYS A 78 12.23 2.46 15.19
CA LYS A 78 12.02 1.53 14.06
C LYS A 78 10.80 1.91 13.22
N LYS A 79 9.97 2.84 13.72
CA LYS A 79 8.69 3.25 13.13
C LYS A 79 7.81 2.04 12.75
N THR A 80 7.64 1.12 13.68
CA THR A 80 6.82 -0.08 13.47
C THR A 80 5.36 0.31 13.35
N ILE A 81 4.72 -0.16 12.28
CA ILE A 81 3.28 0.03 12.06
C ILE A 81 2.54 -0.83 13.08
N VAL A 82 1.79 -0.21 13.99
CA VAL A 82 0.99 -0.90 15.01
C VAL A 82 -0.48 -1.03 14.63
N GLY A 83 -0.89 -0.30 13.60
CA GLY A 83 -2.26 -0.27 13.11
C GLY A 83 -2.41 0.74 11.98
N TRP A 84 -3.64 0.94 11.56
CA TRP A 84 -4.00 1.91 10.54
C TRP A 84 -5.43 2.40 10.78
N LYS A 85 -5.79 3.53 10.18
CA LYS A 85 -7.13 4.09 10.28
C LYS A 85 -7.55 4.74 8.98
N ILE A 86 -8.83 4.63 8.65
CA ILE A 86 -9.46 5.50 7.66
C ILE A 86 -9.60 6.89 8.28
N ILE A 87 -9.18 7.90 7.51
CA ILE A 87 -9.30 9.32 7.87
C ILE A 87 -10.56 9.88 7.23
N SER A 88 -10.79 9.60 5.94
CA SER A 88 -12.00 10.00 5.21
C SER A 88 -12.19 9.17 3.93
N GLY A 89 -13.41 9.20 3.39
CA GLY A 89 -13.72 8.58 2.10
C GLY A 89 -13.73 7.05 2.10
N GLU A 90 -14.25 6.46 3.18
CA GLU A 90 -14.38 5.00 3.36
C GLU A 90 -15.01 4.28 2.16
N ASP A 91 -16.03 4.87 1.54
CA ASP A 91 -16.70 4.31 0.37
C ASP A 91 -15.77 4.10 -0.84
N TYR A 92 -14.65 4.83 -0.89
CA TYR A 92 -13.62 4.75 -1.92
C TYR A 92 -12.46 3.82 -1.55
N CYS A 93 -12.39 3.36 -0.29
CA CYS A 93 -11.34 2.49 0.21
C CYS A 93 -11.54 1.05 -0.25
N LYS A 94 -11.43 0.81 -1.55
CA LYS A 94 -11.69 -0.48 -2.17
C LYS A 94 -10.55 -0.84 -3.10
N GLU A 95 -9.96 -2.01 -2.88
CA GLU A 95 -8.87 -2.51 -3.73
C GLU A 95 -9.28 -3.80 -4.42
N GLN A 96 -8.69 -4.03 -5.60
CA GLN A 96 -8.75 -5.31 -6.29
C GLN A 96 -7.59 -6.17 -5.85
N GLN A 97 -7.81 -7.48 -5.80
CA GLN A 97 -6.73 -8.41 -5.50
C GLN A 97 -5.78 -8.48 -6.70
N ALA A 98 -4.54 -8.05 -6.49
CA ALA A 98 -3.47 -8.23 -7.47
C ALA A 98 -2.89 -9.63 -7.30
N TYR A 99 -2.89 -10.43 -8.37
CA TYR A 99 -2.14 -11.68 -8.42
C TYR A 99 -0.90 -11.46 -9.28
N ALA A 100 0.28 -11.73 -8.71
CA ALA A 100 1.45 -11.98 -9.53
C ALA A 100 1.28 -13.38 -10.13
N LEU A 101 1.30 -13.48 -11.47
CA LEU A 101 1.56 -14.76 -12.11
C LEU A 101 3.02 -15.11 -11.81
N ILE A 102 3.23 -15.93 -10.78
CA ILE A 102 4.52 -16.58 -10.58
C ILE A 102 4.58 -17.65 -11.68
N GLN A 103 5.32 -17.38 -12.75
CA GLN A 103 5.70 -18.37 -13.77
C GLN A 103 6.98 -19.09 -13.34
#